data_AF-R7SJM2-F1
#
_entry.id   AF-R7SJM2-F1
#
_cell.length_a   1.000
_cell.length_b   1.000
_cell.length_c   1.000
_cell.angle_alpha   90.00
_cell.angle_beta   90.00
_cell.angle_gamma   90.00
#
_symmetry.space_group_name_H-M   'P 1'
#
loop_
_entity.id
_entity.type
_entity.pdbx_description
1 polymer ?
#
loop_
_entity_poly.entity_id
_entity_poly.type
_entity_poly.pdbx_seq_one_letter_code
_entity_poly.pdbx_strand_id
1 'polypeptide(L)'
;MDKPEQAGRILAIVPHSGGQRFLLERKSFTEDIATFLCSLRFREEGSTSDIGLKVFTPVAAHGLDRAKKFSPPWTYLLEIPQGDTLLRQFLLWQEVFVIHTTLLFSVHDLREPSPLWTVLVLTGTPGAVADNPDAIKEILADIKSAAWADGQFCNFVVDCVEKNWGHTGDYASCVKAATDTLDLTLSRGKSHRSEQLIGCYVLLAKPISPDREELKTFSKFLAVPGVYWRGPYALEVNKVKVECKMCRDVTHCLDDCPLPSTPSWQGTPPPTTLGGAGVATSTVSAPTLAEQGRRP
;
A
#
# COMPACT_ATOMS: atom_id res chain seq x y z
N MET A 1 10.09 -6.07 -21.22
CA MET A 1 9.94 -4.77 -21.92
C MET A 1 11.34 -4.34 -22.26
N ASP A 2 11.76 -4.55 -23.51
CA ASP A 2 13.20 -4.59 -23.85
C ASP A 2 13.76 -3.23 -24.29
N LYS A 3 13.00 -2.13 -24.09
CA LYS A 3 13.47 -0.77 -24.35
C LYS A 3 13.04 0.18 -23.22
N PRO A 4 13.98 0.72 -22.42
CA PRO A 4 13.65 1.63 -21.31
C PRO A 4 12.96 2.93 -21.78
N GLU A 5 13.18 3.34 -23.03
CA GLU A 5 12.50 4.49 -23.63
C GLU A 5 10.98 4.29 -23.78
N GLN A 6 10.49 3.05 -23.91
CA GLN A 6 9.05 2.76 -23.96
C GLN A 6 8.40 2.86 -22.58
N ALA A 7 9.12 2.56 -21.50
CA ALA A 7 8.57 2.59 -20.15
C ALA A 7 8.15 4.01 -19.72
N GLY A 8 8.83 5.06 -20.21
CA GLY A 8 8.44 6.45 -19.97
C GLY A 8 7.10 6.86 -20.61
N ARG A 9 6.62 6.07 -21.58
CA ARG A 9 5.43 6.36 -22.38
C ARG A 9 4.20 5.56 -21.97
N ILE A 10 4.37 4.58 -21.09
CA ILE A 10 3.29 3.69 -20.68
C ILE A 10 2.82 4.09 -19.29
N LEU A 11 1.52 4.33 -19.16
CA LEU A 11 0.85 4.49 -17.88
C LEU A 11 -0.05 3.27 -17.62
N ALA A 12 -0.22 2.93 -16.35
CA ALA A 12 -1.20 1.94 -15.92
C ALA A 12 -2.56 2.62 -15.69
N ILE A 13 -3.63 2.04 -16.23
CA ILE A 13 -5.00 2.44 -15.92
C ILE A 13 -5.67 1.32 -15.12
N VAL A 14 -6.19 1.66 -13.95
CA VAL A 14 -6.88 0.73 -13.05
C VAL A 14 -8.34 1.15 -12.92
N PRO A 15 -9.29 0.42 -13.52
CA PRO A 15 -10.72 0.66 -13.29
C PRO A 15 -11.09 0.37 -11.84
N HIS A 16 -11.79 1.31 -11.19
CA HIS A 16 -12.36 1.04 -9.87
C HIS A 16 -13.52 0.06 -10.02
N SER A 17 -13.65 -0.86 -9.06
CA SER A 17 -14.57 -2.01 -9.15
C SER A 17 -14.25 -2.99 -10.31
N GLY A 18 -13.08 -2.85 -10.94
CA GLY A 18 -12.65 -3.52 -12.16
C GLY A 18 -12.13 -4.96 -12.03
N GLY A 19 -12.80 -5.84 -11.28
CA GLY A 19 -12.45 -7.26 -11.20
C GLY A 19 -12.70 -8.03 -12.50
N GLN A 20 -12.47 -9.34 -12.55
CA GLN A 20 -12.74 -10.17 -13.75
C GLN A 20 -14.16 -10.00 -14.32
N ARG A 21 -15.16 -9.75 -13.46
CA ARG A 21 -16.53 -9.48 -13.91
C ARG A 21 -16.62 -8.24 -14.78
N PHE A 22 -15.88 -7.18 -14.45
CA PHE A 22 -15.87 -5.94 -15.20
C PHE A 22 -15.40 -6.17 -16.63
N LEU A 23 -14.30 -6.90 -16.83
CA LEU A 23 -13.78 -7.23 -18.16
C LEU A 23 -14.76 -8.03 -19.02
N LEU A 24 -15.48 -8.96 -18.40
CA LEU A 24 -16.47 -9.78 -19.09
C LEU A 24 -17.69 -8.97 -19.53
N GLU A 25 -18.12 -8.02 -18.71
CA GLU A 25 -19.34 -7.23 -18.92
C GLU A 25 -19.10 -5.93 -19.71
N ARG A 26 -17.91 -5.32 -19.62
CA ARG A 26 -17.59 -4.01 -20.18
C ARG A 26 -16.56 -4.09 -21.31
N LYS A 27 -16.97 -4.66 -22.44
CA LYS A 27 -16.13 -4.81 -23.63
C LYS A 27 -15.75 -3.49 -24.30
N SER A 28 -16.58 -2.45 -24.17
CA SER A 28 -16.36 -1.12 -24.74
C SER A 28 -15.40 -0.24 -23.92
N PHE A 29 -15.00 -0.67 -22.72
CA PHE A 29 -14.29 0.21 -21.78
C PHE A 29 -12.99 0.80 -22.36
N THR A 30 -12.26 0.02 -23.16
CA THR A 30 -11.05 0.47 -23.86
C THR A 30 -11.35 1.64 -24.81
N GLU A 31 -12.45 1.54 -25.57
CA GLU A 31 -12.90 2.56 -26.52
C GLU A 31 -13.45 3.79 -25.79
N ASP A 32 -14.20 3.57 -24.70
CA ASP A 32 -14.77 4.63 -23.85
C ASP A 32 -13.65 5.46 -23.21
N ILE A 33 -12.63 4.80 -22.63
CA ILE A 33 -11.44 5.47 -22.10
C ILE A 33 -10.69 6.19 -23.22
N ALA A 34 -10.40 5.52 -24.34
CA ALA A 34 -9.61 6.13 -25.40
C ALA A 34 -10.30 7.40 -25.94
N THR A 35 -11.63 7.35 -26.10
CA THR A 35 -12.44 8.51 -26.51
C THR A 35 -12.35 9.64 -25.50
N PHE A 36 -12.51 9.33 -24.21
CA PHE A 36 -12.38 10.32 -23.14
C PHE A 36 -10.97 10.94 -23.09
N LEU A 37 -9.92 10.12 -23.10
CA LEU A 37 -8.54 10.61 -23.05
C LEU A 37 -8.18 11.42 -24.30
N CYS A 38 -8.69 11.04 -25.47
CA CYS A 38 -8.56 11.85 -26.68
C CYS A 38 -9.20 13.23 -26.54
N SER A 39 -10.32 13.35 -25.81
CA SER A 39 -10.97 14.64 -25.54
C SER A 39 -10.16 15.56 -24.62
N LEU A 40 -9.22 15.00 -23.85
CA LEU A 40 -8.32 15.74 -22.95
C LEU A 40 -7.01 16.17 -23.62
N ARG A 41 -6.76 15.78 -24.88
CA ARG A 41 -5.51 16.14 -25.55
C ARG A 41 -5.41 17.65 -25.75
N PHE A 42 -4.32 18.21 -25.26
CA PHE A 42 -3.95 19.58 -25.53
C PHE A 42 -3.39 19.66 -26.95
N ARG A 43 -4.01 20.48 -27.83
CA ARG A 43 -3.43 20.75 -29.15
C ARG A 43 -2.26 21.71 -28.95
N GLU A 44 -1.03 21.20 -28.99
CA GLU A 44 0.14 22.06 -29.16
C GLU A 44 0.18 22.60 -30.60
N GLU A 45 0.32 23.92 -30.75
CA GLU A 45 0.52 24.56 -32.04
C GLU A 45 1.75 23.94 -32.74
N GLY A 46 1.54 23.37 -33.93
CA GLY A 46 2.60 22.73 -34.72
C GLY A 46 2.75 21.22 -34.53
N SER A 47 1.99 20.58 -33.63
CA SER A 47 2.02 19.12 -33.49
C SER A 47 1.21 18.43 -34.61
N THR A 48 1.91 17.74 -35.52
CA THR A 48 1.31 16.96 -36.63
C THR A 48 0.92 15.54 -36.23
N SER A 49 0.94 15.23 -34.94
CA SER A 49 0.81 13.86 -34.45
C SER A 49 -0.64 13.42 -34.38
N ASP A 50 -1.17 13.01 -35.54
CA ASP A 50 -2.42 12.25 -35.70
C ASP A 50 -2.31 10.81 -35.11
N ILE A 51 -1.18 10.49 -34.47
CA ILE A 51 -0.95 9.24 -33.77
C ILE A 51 -1.90 9.18 -32.57
N GLY A 52 -2.92 8.34 -32.69
CA GLY A 52 -3.91 8.11 -31.65
C GLY A 52 -3.31 7.47 -30.40
N LEU A 53 -3.83 7.87 -29.23
CA LEU A 53 -3.61 7.18 -27.96
C LEU A 53 -4.02 5.72 -28.09
N LYS A 54 -3.23 4.81 -27.51
CA LYS A 54 -3.55 3.38 -27.51
C LYS A 54 -3.78 2.90 -26.09
N VAL A 55 -4.95 2.32 -25.87
CA VAL A 55 -5.30 1.64 -24.61
C VAL A 55 -5.29 0.15 -24.89
N PHE A 56 -4.50 -0.59 -24.14
CA PHE A 56 -4.37 -2.03 -24.26
C PHE A 56 -5.16 -2.72 -23.17
N THR A 57 -6.06 -3.62 -23.59
CA THR A 57 -6.81 -4.49 -22.69
C THR A 57 -5.87 -5.51 -22.04
N PRO A 58 -5.97 -5.74 -20.73
CA PRO A 58 -5.14 -6.73 -20.04
C PRO A 58 -5.44 -8.15 -20.54
N VAL A 59 -4.38 -8.94 -20.72
CA VAL A 59 -4.46 -10.32 -21.21
C VAL A 59 -4.36 -11.30 -20.06
N ALA A 60 -5.28 -12.27 -20.08
CA ALA A 60 -5.38 -13.29 -19.07
C ALA A 60 -4.29 -14.35 -19.26
N ALA A 61 -3.32 -14.44 -18.35
CA ALA A 61 -2.30 -15.50 -18.39
C ALA A 61 -2.94 -16.91 -18.29
N HIS A 62 -4.05 -17.00 -17.56
CA HIS A 62 -4.92 -18.17 -17.48
C HIS A 62 -6.36 -17.74 -17.76
N GLY A 63 -7.19 -18.61 -18.32
CA GLY A 63 -8.58 -18.27 -18.67
C GLY A 63 -9.36 -17.60 -17.54
N LEU A 64 -10.33 -16.75 -17.91
CA LEU A 64 -11.14 -16.00 -16.95
C LEU A 64 -11.99 -16.95 -16.09
N ASP A 65 -11.76 -16.94 -14.78
CA ASP A 65 -12.47 -17.76 -13.82
C ASP A 65 -13.75 -17.06 -13.35
N ARG A 66 -14.90 -17.48 -13.88
CA ARG A 66 -16.20 -16.87 -13.55
C ARG A 66 -16.55 -16.93 -12.05
N ALA A 67 -15.90 -17.80 -11.27
CA ALA A 67 -16.07 -17.85 -9.82
C ALA A 67 -15.37 -16.69 -9.09
N LYS A 68 -14.30 -16.13 -9.66
CA LYS A 68 -13.49 -15.05 -9.07
C LYS A 68 -13.95 -13.66 -9.54
N LYS A 69 -15.25 -13.40 -9.41
CA LYS A 69 -15.90 -12.16 -9.88
C LYS A 69 -15.23 -10.88 -9.35
N PHE A 70 -14.66 -10.93 -8.15
CA PHE A 70 -14.01 -9.82 -7.45
C PHE A 70 -12.50 -10.03 -7.26
N SER A 71 -11.84 -10.66 -8.24
CA SER A 71 -10.39 -10.71 -8.32
C SER A 71 -9.79 -9.29 -8.27
N PRO A 72 -8.47 -9.15 -7.99
CA PRO A 72 -7.77 -7.87 -8.14
C PRO A 72 -8.11 -7.18 -9.46
N PRO A 73 -8.19 -5.84 -9.48
CA PRO A 73 -8.54 -5.12 -10.68
C PRO A 73 -7.48 -5.34 -11.74
N TRP A 74 -7.92 -5.48 -12.99
CA TRP A 74 -7.00 -5.73 -14.09
C TRP A 74 -6.51 -4.41 -14.64
N THR A 75 -5.19 -4.30 -14.78
CA THR A 75 -4.52 -3.06 -15.21
C THR A 75 -4.49 -2.98 -16.73
N TYR A 76 -5.14 -1.97 -17.29
CA TYR A 76 -5.01 -1.57 -18.68
C TYR A 76 -3.71 -0.79 -18.87
N LEU A 77 -3.14 -0.83 -20.07
CA LEU A 77 -1.95 -0.02 -20.38
C LEU A 77 -2.32 1.09 -21.34
N LEU A 78 -1.93 2.32 -21.02
CA LEU A 78 -2.05 3.48 -21.89
C LEU A 78 -0.68 3.81 -22.46
N GLU A 79 -0.54 3.79 -23.78
CA GLU A 79 0.65 4.31 -24.47
C GLU A 79 0.39 5.74 -24.94
N ILE A 80 1.19 6.67 -24.41
CA ILE A 80 1.15 8.08 -24.75
C ILE A 80 2.13 8.35 -25.91
N PRO A 81 1.72 9.11 -26.95
CA PRO A 81 2.61 9.54 -28.02
C PRO A 81 3.81 10.34 -27.51
N GLN A 82 4.96 10.24 -28.18
CA GLN A 82 6.24 10.80 -27.72
C GLN A 82 6.26 12.34 -27.58
N GLY A 83 5.29 13.05 -28.15
CA GLY A 83 5.14 14.51 -28.00
C GLY A 83 4.11 14.95 -26.96
N ASP A 84 3.27 14.04 -26.44
CA ASP A 84 2.10 14.43 -25.63
C ASP A 84 2.44 14.48 -24.12
N THR A 85 3.48 15.26 -23.79
CA THR A 85 4.03 15.31 -22.43
C THR A 85 3.08 15.98 -21.43
N LEU A 86 2.33 17.00 -21.87
CA LEU A 86 1.33 17.70 -21.07
C LEU A 86 0.18 16.78 -20.67
N LEU A 87 -0.34 15.96 -21.60
CA LEU A 87 -1.36 14.98 -21.26
C LEU A 87 -0.84 14.01 -20.20
N ARG A 88 0.37 13.47 -20.37
CA ARG A 88 0.97 12.57 -19.38
C ARG A 88 1.04 13.21 -17.99
N GLN A 89 1.53 14.44 -17.90
CA GLN A 89 1.64 15.18 -16.63
C GLN A 89 0.26 15.42 -16.02
N PHE A 90 -0.72 15.83 -16.83
CA PHE A 90 -2.10 16.03 -16.39
C PHE A 90 -2.73 14.75 -15.84
N LEU A 91 -2.56 13.62 -16.55
CA LEU A 91 -3.13 12.34 -16.12
C LEU A 91 -2.54 11.86 -14.79
N LEU A 92 -1.23 12.00 -14.59
CA LEU A 92 -0.58 11.63 -13.33
C LEU A 92 -0.86 12.62 -12.20
N TRP A 93 -1.01 13.90 -12.52
CA TRP A 93 -1.37 14.90 -11.52
C TRP A 93 -2.80 14.70 -11.00
N GLN A 94 -3.75 14.42 -11.89
CA GLN A 94 -5.14 14.18 -11.51
C GLN A 94 -5.31 12.81 -10.82
N GLU A 95 -4.56 11.81 -11.27
CA GLU A 95 -4.52 10.41 -10.81
C GLU A 95 -5.88 9.67 -10.91
N VAL A 96 -6.95 10.18 -10.30
CA VAL A 96 -8.27 9.58 -10.23
C VAL A 96 -9.30 10.35 -11.06
N PHE A 97 -10.01 9.63 -11.93
CA PHE A 97 -11.01 10.17 -12.84
C PHE A 97 -12.39 9.58 -12.57
N VAL A 98 -13.35 10.44 -12.19
CA VAL A 98 -14.75 10.08 -11.93
C VAL A 98 -15.63 10.78 -12.98
N ILE A 99 -15.80 10.17 -14.16
CA ILE A 99 -16.56 10.79 -15.27
C ILE A 99 -18.03 10.40 -15.19
N HIS A 100 -18.29 9.11 -15.00
CA HIS A 100 -19.62 8.53 -14.91
C HIS A 100 -19.57 7.29 -14.00
N THR A 101 -20.71 6.81 -13.52
CA THR A 101 -20.81 5.60 -12.67
C THR A 101 -20.23 4.34 -13.34
N THR A 102 -20.00 4.38 -14.65
CA THR A 102 -19.45 3.30 -15.46
C THR A 102 -18.04 3.58 -15.99
N LEU A 103 -17.51 4.79 -15.77
CA LEU A 103 -16.19 5.23 -16.25
C LEU A 103 -15.48 5.91 -15.08
N LEU A 104 -14.96 5.06 -14.19
CA LEU A 104 -14.20 5.43 -13.00
C LEU A 104 -12.88 4.65 -13.02
N PHE A 105 -11.76 5.36 -13.11
CA PHE A 105 -10.43 4.75 -13.20
C PHE A 105 -9.37 5.65 -12.56
N SER A 106 -8.27 5.03 -12.15
CA SER A 106 -7.05 5.73 -11.74
C SER A 106 -5.92 5.48 -12.73
N VAL A 107 -5.03 6.45 -12.89
CA VAL A 107 -3.85 6.41 -13.77
C VAL A 107 -2.59 6.45 -12.91
N HIS A 108 -1.66 5.52 -13.17
CA HIS A 108 -0.44 5.33 -12.39
C HIS A 108 0.79 5.34 -13.29
N ASP A 109 1.89 5.92 -12.83
CA ASP A 109 3.19 5.78 -13.48
C ASP A 109 3.76 4.40 -13.15
N LEU A 110 4.08 3.61 -14.18
CA LEU A 110 4.72 2.30 -13.98
C LEU A 110 6.15 2.42 -13.42
N ARG A 111 6.73 3.62 -13.49
CA ARG A 111 8.09 3.91 -13.03
C ARG A 111 8.14 4.39 -11.60
N GLU A 112 7.02 4.87 -11.06
CA GLU A 112 7.00 5.30 -9.67
C GLU A 112 7.11 4.06 -8.78
N PRO A 113 8.17 3.96 -7.96
CA PRO A 113 8.24 2.89 -6.98
C PRO A 113 7.02 3.03 -6.08
N SER A 114 6.37 1.90 -5.82
CA SER A 114 5.21 1.81 -4.93
C SER A 114 5.40 2.70 -3.70
N PRO A 115 4.34 3.36 -3.20
CA PRO A 115 4.37 4.00 -1.89
C PRO A 115 4.84 2.99 -0.83
N LEU A 116 5.33 3.53 0.29
CA LEU A 116 5.79 2.80 1.49
C LEU A 116 5.25 1.36 1.54
N TRP A 117 6.15 0.39 1.46
CA TRP A 117 5.75 -1.01 1.41
C TRP A 117 5.89 -1.65 2.79
N THR A 118 5.03 -2.61 3.08
CA THR A 118 5.12 -3.37 4.33
C THR A 118 6.32 -4.29 4.31
N VAL A 119 7.24 -4.04 5.23
CA VAL A 119 8.43 -4.85 5.44
C VAL A 119 8.10 -6.08 6.28
N LEU A 120 7.43 -5.89 7.43
CA LEU A 120 7.02 -6.95 8.34
C LEU A 120 5.90 -6.47 9.28
N VAL A 121 5.29 -7.41 10.00
CA VAL A 121 4.27 -7.14 11.02
C VAL A 121 4.72 -7.69 12.36
N LEU A 122 4.59 -6.89 13.42
CA LEU A 122 5.00 -7.21 14.79
C LEU A 122 3.80 -7.39 15.69
N THR A 123 3.79 -8.49 16.46
CA THR A 123 2.73 -8.80 17.43
C THR A 123 3.31 -9.31 18.72
N GLY A 124 2.64 -9.05 19.84
CA GLY A 124 3.08 -9.58 21.14
C GLY A 124 1.91 -9.89 22.06
N THR A 125 2.24 -10.20 23.31
CA THR A 125 1.27 -10.43 24.38
C THR A 125 0.42 -9.17 24.66
N PRO A 126 -0.72 -9.28 25.36
CA PRO A 126 -1.52 -8.12 25.72
C PRO A 126 -0.69 -7.02 26.38
N GLY A 127 -0.83 -5.80 25.86
CA GLY A 127 -0.05 -4.64 26.28
C GLY A 127 1.25 -4.42 25.49
N ALA A 128 1.80 -5.43 24.79
CA ALA A 128 3.04 -5.30 23.99
C ALA A 128 2.92 -4.32 22.82
N VAL A 129 1.70 -4.15 22.30
CA VAL A 129 1.35 -3.17 21.28
C VAL A 129 0.62 -2.03 21.97
N ALA A 130 1.17 -0.82 21.90
CA ALA A 130 0.61 0.38 22.53
C ALA A 130 0.69 1.56 21.58
N ASP A 131 -0.38 2.37 21.58
CA ASP A 131 -0.45 3.62 20.81
C ASP A 131 0.26 4.76 21.57
N ASN A 132 1.58 4.68 21.63
CA ASN A 132 2.41 5.69 22.28
C ASN A 132 3.67 5.94 21.42
N PRO A 133 4.00 7.20 21.08
CA PRO A 133 5.23 7.55 20.37
C PRO A 133 6.51 6.99 20.99
N ASP A 134 6.61 6.91 22.33
CA ASP A 134 7.82 6.39 22.96
C ASP A 134 7.97 4.87 22.79
N ALA A 135 6.85 4.13 22.79
CA ALA A 135 6.84 2.70 22.48
C ALA A 135 7.31 2.44 21.04
N ILE A 136 6.85 3.26 20.08
CA ILE A 136 7.27 3.16 18.68
C ILE A 136 8.78 3.45 18.54
N LYS A 137 9.28 4.50 19.18
CA LYS A 137 10.71 4.84 19.16
C LYS A 137 11.59 3.73 19.74
N GLU A 138 11.17 3.14 20.84
CA GLU A 138 11.90 2.04 21.47
C GLU A 138 12.01 0.82 20.55
N ILE A 139 10.91 0.43 19.91
CA ILE A 139 10.90 -0.69 18.95
C ILE A 139 11.74 -0.35 17.72
N LEU A 140 11.61 0.85 17.16
CA LEU A 140 12.43 1.27 16.02
C LEU A 140 13.92 1.28 16.38
N ALA A 141 14.28 1.69 17.59
CA ALA A 141 15.66 1.64 18.06
C ALA A 141 16.18 0.20 18.14
N ASP A 142 15.39 -0.74 18.67
CA ASP A 142 15.74 -2.16 18.73
C ASP A 142 15.90 -2.77 17.32
N ILE A 143 14.96 -2.48 16.41
CA ILE A 143 15.04 -2.91 15.00
C ILE A 143 16.30 -2.37 14.33
N LYS A 144 16.57 -1.07 14.46
CA LYS A 144 17.76 -0.43 13.87
C LYS A 144 19.03 -1.02 14.47
N SER A 145 19.08 -1.22 15.78
CA SER A 145 20.24 -1.82 16.45
C SER A 145 20.53 -3.23 15.96
N ALA A 146 19.50 -4.09 15.87
CA ALA A 146 19.64 -5.44 15.35
C ALA A 146 20.08 -5.45 13.87
N ALA A 147 19.50 -4.56 13.06
CA ALA A 147 19.85 -4.45 11.64
C ALA A 147 21.30 -3.97 11.44
N TRP A 148 21.73 -2.96 12.20
CA TRP A 148 23.10 -2.42 12.12
C TRP A 148 24.17 -3.40 12.62
N ALA A 149 23.80 -4.33 13.51
CA ALA A 149 24.69 -5.39 13.96
C ALA A 149 24.93 -6.47 12.89
N ASP A 150 24.08 -6.55 11.86
CA ASP A 150 24.24 -7.48 10.74
C ASP A 150 25.05 -6.84 9.61
N GLY A 151 26.32 -7.22 9.49
CA GLY A 151 27.20 -6.72 8.43
C GLY A 151 26.75 -7.08 7.01
N GLN A 152 26.02 -8.19 6.82
CA GLN A 152 25.49 -8.55 5.51
C GLN A 152 24.32 -7.64 5.12
N PHE A 153 23.45 -7.33 6.08
CA PHE A 153 22.40 -6.33 5.89
C PHE A 153 23.00 -4.97 5.53
N CYS A 154 23.98 -4.49 6.30
CA CYS A 154 24.60 -3.18 6.07
C CYS A 154 25.25 -3.08 4.68
N ASN A 155 26.03 -4.09 4.26
CA ASN A 155 26.62 -4.12 2.91
C ASN A 155 25.55 -4.10 1.82
N PHE A 156 24.53 -4.95 1.96
CA PHE A 156 23.43 -5.03 1.00
C PHE A 156 22.67 -3.70 0.86
N VAL A 157 22.42 -3.03 1.99
CA VAL A 157 21.74 -1.72 2.01
C VAL A 157 22.58 -0.65 1.33
N VAL A 158 23.90 -0.60 1.58
CA VAL A 158 24.80 0.37 0.94
C VAL A 158 24.74 0.22 -0.58
N ASP A 159 24.91 -1.01 -1.09
CA ASP A 159 24.86 -1.30 -2.52
C ASP A 159 23.54 -0.83 -3.14
N CYS A 160 22.40 -1.11 -2.48
CA CYS A 160 21.09 -0.71 -2.96
C CYS A 160 20.87 0.80 -2.92
N VAL A 161 21.29 1.46 -1.85
CA VAL A 161 21.10 2.91 -1.66
C VAL A 161 21.94 3.70 -2.65
N GLU A 162 23.20 3.33 -2.85
CA GLU A 162 24.07 3.99 -3.84
C GLU A 162 23.50 3.83 -5.26
N LYS A 163 23.11 2.61 -5.62
CA LYS A 163 22.56 2.28 -6.94
C LYS A 163 21.22 2.94 -7.23
N ASN A 164 20.29 2.93 -6.26
CA ASN A 164 18.89 3.24 -6.53
C ASN A 164 18.45 4.62 -6.00
N TRP A 165 19.11 5.16 -4.96
CA TRP A 165 18.73 6.45 -4.37
C TRP A 165 19.64 7.61 -4.80
N GLY A 166 20.77 7.31 -5.45
CA GLY A 166 21.78 8.31 -5.81
C GLY A 166 22.37 9.00 -4.58
N HIS A 167 22.26 8.38 -3.40
CA HIS A 167 22.84 8.90 -2.18
C HIS A 167 24.34 8.62 -2.23
N THR A 168 25.15 9.67 -2.19
CA THR A 168 26.62 9.58 -2.18
C THR A 168 27.13 9.98 -0.81
N GLY A 169 27.54 9.01 0.00
CA GLY A 169 27.99 9.23 1.36
C GLY A 169 28.91 8.10 1.82
N ASP A 170 29.39 8.18 3.06
CA ASP A 170 30.13 7.06 3.65
C ASP A 170 29.20 5.88 3.96
N TYR A 171 29.81 4.72 4.23
CA TYR A 171 29.11 3.47 4.54
C TYR A 171 28.01 3.65 5.59
N ALA A 172 28.30 4.34 6.70
CA ALA A 172 27.34 4.53 7.78
C ALA A 172 26.18 5.46 7.39
N SER A 173 26.46 6.49 6.58
CA SER A 173 25.45 7.42 6.10
C SER A 173 24.44 6.76 5.15
N CYS A 174 24.88 5.82 4.29
CA CYS A 174 23.98 5.05 3.43
C CYS A 174 23.05 4.14 4.24
N VAL A 175 23.59 3.40 5.21
CA VAL A 175 22.79 2.54 6.10
C VAL A 175 21.82 3.38 6.95
N LYS A 176 22.28 4.52 7.46
CA LYS A 176 21.43 5.47 8.18
C LYS A 176 20.32 6.02 7.31
N ALA A 177 20.63 6.43 6.08
CA ALA A 177 19.62 6.95 5.16
C ALA A 177 18.50 5.93 4.91
N ALA A 178 18.83 4.66 4.71
CA ALA A 178 17.81 3.61 4.56
C ALA A 178 17.02 3.37 5.84
N THR A 179 17.71 3.19 6.97
CA THR A 179 17.07 2.87 8.24
C THR A 179 16.26 4.02 8.83
N ASP A 180 16.55 5.27 8.46
CA ASP A 180 15.73 6.44 8.83
C ASP A 180 14.38 6.49 8.12
N THR A 181 14.19 5.70 7.07
CA THR A 181 12.88 5.56 6.42
C THR A 181 11.96 4.53 7.09
N LEU A 182 12.47 3.82 8.09
CA LEU A 182 11.68 2.87 8.86
C LEU A 182 10.64 3.60 9.72
N ASP A 183 9.39 3.19 9.60
CA ASP A 183 8.27 3.72 10.38
C ASP A 183 7.35 2.59 10.85
N LEU A 184 6.66 2.78 11.96
CA LEU A 184 5.71 1.80 12.51
C LEU A 184 4.32 2.42 12.59
N THR A 185 3.36 1.80 11.93
CA THR A 185 1.95 2.15 12.05
C THR A 185 1.23 1.14 12.91
N LEU A 186 0.45 1.61 13.87
CA LEU A 186 -0.43 0.76 14.67
C LEU A 186 -1.58 0.22 13.80
N SER A 187 -1.88 -1.07 13.94
CA SER A 187 -2.95 -1.72 13.19
C SER A 187 -3.56 -2.89 13.95
N ARG A 188 -4.54 -3.54 13.32
CA ARG A 188 -5.08 -4.83 13.75
C ARG A 188 -4.88 -5.85 12.64
N GLY A 189 -4.41 -7.04 13.01
CA GLY A 189 -4.15 -8.15 12.10
C GLY A 189 -4.96 -9.38 12.45
N LYS A 190 -5.15 -10.26 11.46
CA LYS A 190 -5.72 -11.60 11.70
C LYS A 190 -4.59 -12.61 11.80
N SER A 191 -4.65 -13.45 12.83
CA SER A 191 -3.72 -14.57 12.96
C SER A 191 -4.04 -15.65 11.94
N HIS A 192 -3.04 -16.42 11.51
CA HIS A 192 -3.25 -17.58 10.65
C HIS A 192 -4.13 -18.66 11.30
N ARG A 193 -4.19 -18.70 12.63
CA ARG A 193 -4.88 -19.75 13.40
C ARG A 193 -6.21 -19.31 14.02
N SER A 194 -6.49 -18.01 14.02
CA SER A 194 -7.65 -17.45 14.69
C SER A 194 -8.20 -16.28 13.87
N GLU A 195 -9.53 -16.21 13.74
CA GLU A 195 -10.21 -15.06 13.14
C GLU A 195 -10.19 -13.83 14.07
N GLN A 196 -9.73 -13.98 15.31
CA GLN A 196 -9.61 -12.89 16.25
C GLN A 196 -8.62 -11.84 15.75
N LEU A 197 -9.08 -10.59 15.75
CA LEU A 197 -8.22 -9.43 15.51
C LEU A 197 -7.34 -9.19 16.72
N ILE A 198 -6.04 -9.06 16.48
CA ILE A 198 -5.06 -8.69 17.50
C ILE A 198 -4.32 -7.43 17.08
N GLY A 199 -3.98 -6.59 18.05
CA GLY A 199 -3.16 -5.39 17.81
C GLY A 199 -1.77 -5.79 17.31
N CYS A 200 -1.27 -5.04 16.33
CA CYS A 200 0.05 -5.24 15.74
C CYS A 200 0.66 -3.91 15.30
N TYR A 201 1.98 -3.87 15.15
CA TYR A 201 2.63 -2.81 14.39
C TYR A 201 2.96 -3.30 12.98
N VAL A 202 2.76 -2.45 11.98
CA VAL A 202 3.19 -2.69 10.61
C VAL A 202 4.45 -1.86 10.38
N LEU A 203 5.58 -2.53 10.14
CA LEU A 203 6.83 -1.86 9.76
C LEU A 203 6.77 -1.49 8.29
N LEU A 204 6.85 -0.19 8.03
CA LEU A 204 6.93 0.40 6.71
C LEU A 204 8.36 0.87 6.45
N ALA A 205 8.74 0.90 5.18
CA ALA A 205 10.00 1.49 4.75
C ALA A 205 9.86 2.10 3.35
N LYS A 206 10.70 3.08 3.05
CA LYS A 206 10.93 3.47 1.65
C LYS A 206 11.57 2.28 0.92
N PRO A 207 11.08 1.87 -0.27
CA PRO A 207 11.74 0.84 -1.06
C PRO A 207 13.21 1.19 -1.33
N ILE A 208 14.14 0.31 -0.92
CA ILE A 208 15.58 0.48 -1.18
C ILE A 208 15.97 0.14 -2.62
N SER A 209 15.05 -0.49 -3.37
CA SER A 209 15.23 -0.91 -4.75
C SER A 209 13.88 -1.04 -5.45
N PRO A 210 13.80 -0.82 -6.77
CA PRO A 210 12.64 -1.23 -7.58
C PRO A 210 12.59 -2.75 -7.83
N ASP A 211 13.68 -3.48 -7.60
CA ASP A 211 13.72 -4.93 -7.80
C ASP A 211 13.04 -5.70 -6.67
N ARG A 212 12.14 -6.60 -7.03
CA ARG A 212 11.31 -7.34 -6.08
C ARG A 212 12.12 -8.34 -5.24
N GLU A 213 13.18 -8.92 -5.78
CA GLU A 213 14.01 -9.88 -5.05
C GLU A 213 14.96 -9.16 -4.08
N GLU A 214 15.49 -7.99 -4.45
CA GLU A 214 16.20 -7.10 -3.53
C GLU A 214 15.29 -6.67 -2.36
N LEU A 215 14.04 -6.26 -2.64
CA LEU A 215 13.07 -5.94 -1.57
C LEU A 215 12.77 -7.13 -0.66
N LYS A 216 12.52 -8.33 -1.21
CA LYS A 216 12.34 -9.54 -0.39
C LYS A 216 13.56 -9.84 0.48
N THR A 217 14.76 -9.62 -0.05
CA THR A 217 16.01 -9.82 0.68
C THR A 217 16.11 -8.83 1.85
N PHE A 218 15.75 -7.57 1.63
CA PHE A 218 15.67 -6.55 2.70
C PHE A 218 14.71 -6.96 3.82
N SER A 219 13.47 -7.33 3.48
CA SER A 219 12.50 -7.81 4.48
C SER A 219 12.98 -9.07 5.20
N LYS A 220 13.67 -9.98 4.49
CA LYS A 220 14.24 -11.18 5.10
C LYS A 220 15.27 -10.83 6.17
N PHE A 221 16.20 -9.91 5.91
CA PHE A 221 17.18 -9.48 6.93
C PHE A 221 16.49 -8.96 8.19
N LEU A 222 15.48 -8.10 8.03
CA LEU A 222 14.71 -7.57 9.16
C LEU A 222 13.78 -8.62 9.80
N ALA A 223 13.53 -9.75 9.15
CA ALA A 223 12.77 -10.85 9.73
C ALA A 223 13.63 -11.90 10.45
N VAL A 224 14.95 -11.94 10.19
CA VAL A 224 15.88 -12.93 10.78
C VAL A 224 15.85 -12.96 12.30
N PRO A 225 15.82 -11.82 13.04
CA PRO A 225 15.77 -11.84 14.50
C PRO A 225 14.56 -12.61 15.06
N GLY A 226 13.45 -12.67 14.32
CA GLY A 226 12.22 -13.37 14.68
C GLY A 226 11.43 -12.73 15.83
N VAL A 227 12.11 -11.99 16.72
CA VAL A 227 11.56 -11.25 17.84
C VAL A 227 12.30 -9.92 17.99
N TYR A 228 11.54 -8.86 18.25
CA TYR A 228 12.04 -7.56 18.70
C TYR A 228 11.52 -7.25 20.10
N TRP A 229 12.13 -6.32 20.80
CA TRP A 229 11.84 -6.03 22.20
C TRP A 229 11.36 -4.60 22.41
N ARG A 230 10.43 -4.45 23.37
CA ARG A 230 10.03 -3.17 23.94
C ARG A 230 9.90 -3.34 25.45
N GLY A 231 10.91 -2.90 26.19
CA GLY A 231 11.09 -3.21 27.60
C GLY A 231 10.99 -4.73 27.83
N PRO A 232 10.10 -5.20 28.71
CA PRO A 232 9.93 -6.64 28.97
C PRO A 232 9.08 -7.36 27.92
N TYR A 233 8.52 -6.65 26.94
CA TYR A 233 7.60 -7.22 25.96
C TYR A 233 8.36 -7.73 24.73
N ALA A 234 8.13 -9.00 24.39
CA ALA A 234 8.58 -9.61 23.14
C ALA A 234 7.53 -9.37 22.03
N LEU A 235 8.00 -8.92 20.87
CA LEU A 235 7.24 -8.69 19.66
C LEU A 235 7.70 -9.68 18.58
N GLU A 236 6.90 -10.71 18.35
CA GLU A 236 7.12 -11.72 17.34
C GLU A 236 6.88 -11.17 15.92
N VAL A 237 7.75 -11.55 15.00
CA VAL A 237 7.71 -11.15 13.59
C VAL A 237 6.75 -12.05 12.79
N ASN A 238 5.89 -11.43 11.98
CA ASN A 238 5.04 -12.03 10.95
C ASN A 238 4.12 -13.17 11.43
N LYS A 239 3.61 -13.10 12.67
CA LYS A 239 2.61 -14.07 13.18
C LYS A 239 1.18 -13.76 12.74
N VAL A 240 0.95 -12.54 12.25
CA VAL A 240 -0.34 -12.09 11.72
C VAL A 240 -0.15 -11.46 10.35
N LYS A 241 -1.25 -11.42 9.60
CA LYS A 241 -1.32 -10.72 8.33
C LYS A 241 -2.22 -9.49 8.47
N VAL A 242 -1.71 -8.35 8.00
CA VAL A 242 -2.49 -7.12 7.78
C VAL A 242 -2.67 -6.97 6.27
N GLU A 243 -3.92 -6.99 5.83
CA GLU A 243 -4.29 -6.72 4.44
C GLU A 243 -5.75 -6.30 4.41
N CYS A 244 -6.03 -5.12 3.85
CA CYS A 244 -7.38 -4.69 3.60
C CYS A 244 -7.87 -5.27 2.26
N LYS A 245 -8.78 -6.25 2.29
CA LYS A 245 -9.32 -6.83 1.07
C LYS A 245 -10.20 -5.87 0.25
N MET A 246 -10.63 -4.75 0.85
CA MET A 246 -11.49 -3.75 0.20
C MET A 246 -10.67 -2.71 -0.56
N CYS A 247 -9.85 -1.91 0.14
CA CYS A 247 -9.04 -0.86 -0.49
C CYS A 247 -7.63 -1.31 -0.91
N ARG A 248 -7.20 -2.52 -0.53
CA ARG A 248 -5.86 -3.08 -0.79
C ARG A 248 -4.70 -2.38 -0.09
N ASP A 249 -5.00 -1.47 0.82
CA ASP A 249 -4.02 -0.91 1.72
C ASP A 249 -3.46 -2.01 2.65
N VAL A 250 -2.18 -1.90 2.94
CA VAL A 250 -1.38 -2.84 3.73
C VAL A 250 -1.21 -2.39 5.19
N THR A 251 -1.69 -1.20 5.52
CA THR A 251 -1.59 -0.59 6.86
C THR A 251 -2.76 -0.94 7.77
N HIS A 252 -3.85 -1.50 7.22
CA HIS A 252 -5.05 -1.83 7.99
C HIS A 252 -5.75 -3.11 7.50
N CYS A 253 -6.58 -3.70 8.36
CA CYS A 253 -7.42 -4.84 7.99
C CYS A 253 -8.78 -4.37 7.42
N LEU A 254 -9.54 -5.30 6.83
CA LEU A 254 -10.87 -5.01 6.28
C LEU A 254 -11.81 -4.35 7.31
N ASP A 255 -11.73 -4.79 8.57
CA ASP A 255 -12.59 -4.32 9.67
C ASP A 255 -12.26 -2.87 10.10
N ASP A 256 -11.07 -2.38 9.73
CA ASP A 256 -10.57 -1.02 9.96
C ASP A 256 -10.57 -0.15 8.68
N CYS A 257 -11.16 -0.64 7.59
CA CYS A 257 -11.14 0.12 6.34
C CYS A 257 -11.87 1.45 6.51
N PRO A 258 -11.27 2.60 6.14
CA PRO A 258 -11.94 3.90 6.27
C PRO A 258 -12.97 4.12 5.15
N LEU A 259 -12.84 3.43 4.00
CA LEU A 259 -13.72 3.66 2.83
C LEU A 259 -15.21 3.54 3.15
N PRO A 260 -15.70 2.52 3.89
CA PRO A 260 -17.11 2.42 4.24
C PRO A 260 -17.63 3.54 5.13
N SER A 261 -16.75 4.19 5.90
CA SER A 261 -17.09 5.29 6.79
C SER A 261 -17.06 6.65 6.09
N THR A 262 -16.51 6.73 4.87
CA THR A 262 -16.45 7.97 4.10
C THR A 262 -17.86 8.41 3.67
N PRO A 263 -18.25 9.68 3.88
CA PRO A 263 -19.52 10.19 3.38
C PRO A 263 -19.68 9.93 1.87
N SER A 264 -20.89 9.53 1.47
CA SER A 264 -21.21 9.19 0.08
C SER A 264 -20.53 7.94 -0.49
N TRP A 265 -19.99 7.06 0.35
CA TRP A 265 -19.56 5.72 -0.09
C TRP A 265 -20.73 4.92 -0.67
N GLN A 266 -20.59 4.47 -1.92
CA GLN A 266 -21.61 3.68 -2.64
C GLN A 266 -21.25 2.18 -2.77
N GLY A 267 -20.09 1.77 -2.24
CA GLY A 267 -19.64 0.38 -2.30
C GLY A 267 -20.30 -0.52 -1.25
N THR A 268 -20.02 -1.81 -1.32
CA THR A 268 -20.55 -2.78 -0.34
C THR A 268 -20.05 -2.42 1.06
N PRO A 269 -20.93 -2.23 2.05
CA PRO A 269 -20.49 -2.10 3.43
C PRO A 269 -19.73 -3.38 3.84
N PRO A 270 -18.76 -3.29 4.76
CA PRO A 270 -18.05 -4.47 5.25
C PRO A 270 -19.10 -5.48 5.74
N PRO A 271 -18.91 -6.79 5.48
CA PRO A 271 -19.86 -7.78 5.93
C PRO A 271 -20.04 -7.61 7.43
N THR A 272 -21.24 -7.24 7.85
CA THR A 272 -21.62 -7.20 9.25
C THR A 272 -21.47 -8.63 9.76
N THR A 273 -20.31 -8.96 10.31
CA THR A 273 -20.08 -10.25 10.91
C THR A 273 -21.07 -10.36 12.06
N LEU A 274 -21.99 -11.30 11.89
CA LEU A 274 -23.02 -11.71 12.83
C LEU A 274 -22.50 -11.68 14.28
N GLY A 275 -23.18 -10.93 15.16
CA GLY A 275 -23.23 -11.27 16.60
C GLY A 275 -22.59 -10.33 17.62
N GLY A 276 -22.10 -9.14 17.27
CA GLY A 276 -21.65 -8.16 18.26
C GLY A 276 -22.72 -7.12 18.56
N ALA A 277 -23.47 -7.28 19.65
CA ALA A 277 -24.32 -6.22 20.18
C ALA A 277 -23.52 -4.91 20.28
N GLY A 278 -24.14 -3.80 19.87
CA GLY A 278 -23.52 -2.49 19.88
C GLY A 278 -22.88 -2.18 21.24
N VAL A 279 -21.57 -2.07 21.27
CA VAL A 279 -20.89 -1.35 22.34
C VAL A 279 -21.06 0.12 21.97
N ALA A 280 -22.12 0.72 22.53
CA ALA A 280 -22.16 2.15 22.71
C ALA A 280 -20.84 2.56 23.36
N THR A 281 -20.21 3.60 22.81
CA THR A 281 -19.08 4.30 23.39
C THR A 281 -19.51 4.82 24.76
N SER A 282 -19.37 4.01 25.81
CA SER A 282 -19.52 4.46 27.17
C SER A 282 -18.26 5.25 27.49
N THR A 283 -18.37 6.57 27.44
CA THR A 283 -17.45 7.47 28.12
C THR A 283 -17.48 7.12 29.60
N VAL A 284 -16.52 6.33 30.07
CA VAL A 284 -16.27 6.15 31.49
C VAL A 284 -15.78 7.49 32.02
N SER A 285 -16.69 8.23 32.65
CA SER A 285 -16.32 9.41 33.42
C SER A 285 -15.52 8.95 34.64
N ALA A 286 -14.39 9.59 34.90
CA ALA A 286 -13.59 9.33 36.08
C ALA A 286 -14.46 9.54 37.35
N PRO A 287 -14.37 8.66 38.36
CA PRO A 287 -15.11 8.84 39.60
C PRO A 287 -14.64 10.12 40.30
N THR A 288 -15.59 10.98 40.66
CA THR A 288 -15.30 12.17 41.44
C THR A 288 -14.86 11.80 42.87
N LEU A 289 -13.93 12.57 43.43
CA LEU A 289 -13.38 12.46 44.80
C LEU A 289 -14.42 12.33 45.93
N ALA A 290 -15.70 12.62 45.67
CA ALA A 290 -16.80 12.41 46.61
C ALA A 290 -17.22 10.94 46.79
N GLU A 291 -16.88 10.04 45.85
CA GLU A 291 -17.31 8.64 45.87
C GLU A 291 -16.31 7.67 46.54
N GLN A 292 -15.11 8.14 46.91
CA GLN A 292 -14.11 7.34 47.65
C GLN A 292 -14.32 7.35 49.18
N GLY A 293 -15.30 8.11 49.68
CA GLY A 293 -15.51 8.32 51.12
C GLY A 293 -16.63 7.52 51.78
N ARG A 294 -17.17 6.47 51.15
CA ARG A 294 -18.23 5.64 51.75
C ARG A 294 -18.12 4.17 51.38
N ARG A 295 -17.39 3.38 52.18
CA ARG A 295 -17.79 2.02 52.57
C ARG A 295 -17.31 1.76 54.02
N PRO A 296 -18.08 1.00 54.81
CA PRO A 296 -17.77 0.71 56.21
C PRO A 296 -16.49 -0.10 56.39
#